data_AF-A0A7V6NF24-F1
#
_entry.id   AF-A0A7V6NF24-F1
#
_cell.length_a   1.000
_cell.length_b   1.000
_cell.length_c   1.000
_cell.angle_alpha   90.00
_cell.angle_beta   90.00
_cell.angle_gamma   90.00
#
_symmetry.space_group_name_H-M   'P 1'
#
loop_
_entity.id
_entity.type
_entity.pdbx_description
1 polymer ?
#
loop_
_entity_poly.entity_id
_entity_poly.type
_entity_poly.pdbx_seq_one_letter_code
_entity_poly.pdbx_strand_id
1 'polypeptide(L)'
;MLQKIWTKIKHLPESTLLLVLSLVIGLLSGLAAVLLKLFIQFIKDLLTTHVSLPAESLAYFLLPGLGMLLSLLFVKYFVKDNISHGVTRVLESISCNQSQIKGHNCYTSVISSAMTIGFGGSVGAEAPIVYTGAAIGSNVGRKLGMNYRSVTLLVCCGAAAAIAGIFKAPLAGVLFCFEILLFNLTLGSIIPLLTASITATAVSSLLTGADVSFASS
;
A
#
# COMPACT_ATOMS: atom_id res chain seq x y z
N MET A 1 8.22 -24.16 -16.80
CA MET A 1 9.30 -23.18 -16.54
C MET A 1 9.24 -22.60 -15.12
N LEU A 2 8.07 -22.17 -14.65
CA LEU A 2 7.83 -21.66 -13.28
C LEU A 2 8.25 -22.62 -12.14
N GLN A 3 8.01 -23.94 -12.28
CA GLN A 3 8.40 -24.92 -11.26
C GLN A 3 9.92 -25.05 -11.06
N LYS A 4 10.74 -24.93 -12.11
CA LYS A 4 12.22 -25.00 -12.01
C LYS A 4 12.81 -23.79 -11.29
N ILE A 5 12.19 -22.61 -11.45
CA ILE A 5 12.56 -21.40 -10.73
C ILE A 5 12.20 -21.56 -9.24
N TRP A 6 11.01 -22.11 -8.97
CA TRP A 6 10.53 -22.39 -7.62
C TRP A 6 11.44 -23.32 -6.82
N THR A 7 11.94 -24.39 -7.43
CA THR A 7 12.88 -25.32 -6.78
C THR A 7 14.25 -24.68 -6.53
N LYS A 8 14.72 -23.79 -7.42
CA LYS A 8 16.01 -23.09 -7.24
C LYS A 8 15.95 -22.03 -6.14
N ILE A 9 14.82 -21.34 -5.98
CA ILE A 9 14.60 -20.34 -4.94
C ILE A 9 14.65 -20.99 -3.55
N LYS A 10 14.13 -22.21 -3.41
CA LYS A 10 14.07 -22.94 -2.13
C LYS A 10 15.45 -23.34 -1.57
N HIS A 11 16.50 -23.31 -2.40
CA HIS A 11 17.88 -23.67 -2.02
C HIS A 11 18.76 -22.47 -1.65
N LEU A 12 18.26 -21.23 -1.78
CA LEU A 12 19.01 -20.04 -1.37
C LEU A 12 18.98 -19.85 0.15
N PRO A 13 20.01 -19.25 0.75
CA PRO A 13 19.97 -18.87 2.16
C PRO A 13 18.80 -17.90 2.42
N GLU A 14 18.14 -18.06 3.57
CA GLU A 14 16.90 -17.34 3.91
C GLU A 14 17.07 -15.81 3.81
N SER A 15 18.26 -15.29 4.16
CA SER A 15 18.61 -13.87 4.06
C SER A 15 18.60 -13.34 2.62
N THR A 16 19.18 -14.07 1.67
CA THR A 16 19.18 -13.69 0.25
C THR A 16 17.78 -13.78 -0.33
N LEU A 17 17.01 -14.80 0.06
CA LEU A 17 15.62 -14.93 -0.36
C LEU A 17 14.80 -13.73 0.11
N LEU A 18 14.90 -13.35 1.39
CA LEU A 18 14.21 -12.18 1.94
C LEU A 18 14.57 -10.89 1.20
N LEU A 19 15.83 -10.72 0.80
CA LEU A 19 16.30 -9.55 0.06
C LEU A 19 15.75 -9.50 -1.39
N VAL A 20 15.65 -10.66 -2.05
CA VAL A 20 15.03 -10.73 -3.38
C VAL A 20 13.53 -10.47 -3.28
N LEU A 21 12.87 -11.03 -2.26
CA LEU A 21 11.43 -10.82 -2.04
C LEU A 21 11.13 -9.37 -1.65
N SER A 22 11.96 -8.72 -0.84
CA SER A 22 11.76 -7.32 -0.48
C SER A 22 11.86 -6.40 -1.70
N LEU A 23 12.75 -6.70 -2.65
CA LEU A 23 12.81 -6.00 -3.94
C LEU A 23 11.52 -6.19 -4.75
N VAL A 24 11.03 -7.42 -4.88
CA VAL A 24 9.77 -7.72 -5.61
C VAL A 24 8.57 -7.05 -4.95
N ILE A 25 8.48 -7.12 -3.61
CA ILE A 25 7.40 -6.48 -2.85
C ILE A 25 7.50 -4.96 -2.98
N GLY A 26 8.70 -4.38 -2.92
CA GLY A 26 8.90 -2.95 -3.12
C GLY A 26 8.44 -2.48 -4.50
N LEU A 27 8.72 -3.23 -5.56
CA LEU A 27 8.19 -2.96 -6.91
C LEU A 27 6.66 -3.00 -6.92
N LEU A 28 6.05 -4.06 -6.37
CA LEU A 28 4.59 -4.23 -6.37
C LEU A 28 3.86 -3.17 -5.51
N SER A 29 4.38 -2.88 -4.31
CA SER A 29 3.85 -1.83 -3.44
C SER A 29 4.04 -0.44 -4.02
N GLY A 30 5.18 -0.17 -4.69
CA GLY A 30 5.43 1.06 -5.42
C GLY A 30 4.44 1.27 -6.57
N LEU A 31 4.16 0.21 -7.35
CA LEU A 31 3.13 0.24 -8.38
C LEU A 31 1.73 0.49 -7.79
N ALA A 32 1.39 -0.15 -6.67
CA ALA A 32 0.12 0.10 -5.98
C ALA A 32 -0.01 1.56 -5.51
N ALA A 33 1.08 2.15 -5.00
CA ALA A 33 1.16 3.57 -4.62
C ALA A 33 0.90 4.50 -5.81
N VAL A 34 1.54 4.24 -6.94
CA VAL A 34 1.34 5.00 -8.18
C VAL A 34 -0.09 4.85 -8.69
N LEU A 35 -0.63 3.63 -8.72
CA LEU A 35 -2.02 3.39 -9.12
C LEU A 35 -3.01 4.15 -8.26
N LEU A 36 -2.84 4.15 -6.93
CA LEU A 36 -3.70 4.93 -6.04
C LEU A 36 -3.67 6.42 -6.40
N LYS A 37 -2.47 6.99 -6.58
CA LYS A 37 -2.31 8.40 -6.94
C LYS A 37 -2.99 8.71 -8.28
N LEU A 38 -2.77 7.88 -9.30
CA LEU A 38 -3.38 8.04 -10.62
C LEU A 38 -4.90 7.94 -10.57
N PHE A 39 -5.46 7.00 -9.80
CA PHE A 39 -6.92 6.90 -9.65
C PHE A 39 -7.52 8.11 -8.94
N ILE A 40 -6.87 8.62 -7.89
CA ILE A 40 -7.31 9.84 -7.22
C ILE A 40 -7.30 11.02 -8.19
N GLN A 41 -6.21 11.20 -8.95
CA GLN A 41 -6.09 12.28 -9.94
C GLN A 41 -7.13 12.14 -11.04
N PHE A 42 -7.32 10.93 -11.58
CA PHE A 42 -8.33 10.66 -12.61
C PHE A 42 -9.74 11.04 -12.16
N ILE A 43 -10.13 10.68 -10.93
CA ILE A 43 -11.46 11.06 -10.39
C ILE A 43 -11.55 12.57 -10.20
N LYS A 44 -10.50 13.21 -9.66
CA LYS A 44 -10.46 14.66 -9.48
C LYS A 44 -10.56 15.41 -10.81
N ASP A 45 -9.84 14.99 -11.83
CA ASP A 45 -9.84 15.61 -13.16
C ASP A 45 -11.19 15.41 -13.85
N LEU A 46 -11.78 14.21 -13.73
CA LEU A 46 -13.11 13.92 -14.26
C LEU A 46 -14.17 14.84 -13.62
N LEU A 47 -14.11 15.00 -12.30
CA LEU A 47 -14.99 15.92 -11.57
C LEU A 47 -14.73 17.37 -11.99
N THR A 48 -13.48 17.82 -12.01
CA THR A 48 -13.16 19.24 -12.31
C THR A 48 -13.54 19.62 -13.75
N THR A 49 -13.41 18.69 -14.70
CA THR A 49 -13.70 18.93 -16.12
C THR A 49 -15.20 18.88 -16.43
N HIS A 50 -15.94 17.90 -15.88
CA HIS A 50 -17.36 17.73 -16.18
C HIS A 50 -18.29 18.48 -15.23
N VAL A 51 -17.80 18.80 -14.04
CA VAL A 51 -18.56 19.43 -12.96
C VAL A 51 -17.89 20.78 -12.69
N SER A 52 -18.05 21.72 -13.62
CA SER A 52 -17.68 23.13 -13.47
C SER A 52 -18.65 23.81 -12.50
N LEU A 53 -18.66 23.35 -11.26
CA LEU A 53 -19.40 23.98 -10.18
C LEU A 53 -18.57 25.15 -9.66
N PRO A 54 -19.15 26.36 -9.57
CA PRO A 54 -18.55 27.43 -8.76
C PRO A 54 -18.28 26.89 -7.35
N ALA A 55 -17.16 27.28 -6.74
CA ALA A 55 -16.80 26.87 -5.38
C ALA A 55 -17.89 27.19 -4.33
N GLU A 56 -18.75 28.16 -4.64
CA GLU A 56 -19.91 28.60 -3.88
C GLU A 56 -21.12 27.63 -3.94
N SER A 57 -21.10 26.63 -4.83
CA SER A 57 -22.25 25.78 -5.09
C SER A 57 -22.40 24.67 -4.05
N LEU A 58 -23.62 24.51 -3.53
CA LEU A 58 -24.04 23.46 -2.60
C LEU A 58 -23.69 22.04 -3.12
N ALA A 59 -23.62 21.87 -4.44
CA ALA A 59 -23.23 20.60 -5.06
C ALA A 59 -21.75 20.22 -4.83
N TYR A 60 -20.86 21.19 -4.63
CA TYR A 60 -19.45 20.91 -4.27
C TYR A 60 -19.35 20.36 -2.84
N PHE A 61 -20.24 20.80 -1.94
CA PHE A 61 -20.31 20.28 -0.56
C PHE A 61 -20.87 18.85 -0.48
N LEU A 62 -21.70 18.45 -1.45
CA LEU A 62 -22.30 17.10 -1.52
C LEU A 62 -21.37 16.06 -2.15
N LEU A 63 -20.33 16.47 -2.89
CA LEU A 63 -19.38 15.60 -3.58
C LEU A 63 -18.69 14.59 -2.63
N PRO A 64 -18.12 15.00 -1.48
CA PRO A 64 -17.50 14.08 -0.53
C PRO A 64 -18.49 13.04 0.00
N GLY A 65 -19.77 13.43 0.17
CA GLY A 65 -20.86 12.54 0.56
C GLY A 65 -21.12 11.45 -0.49
N LEU A 66 -21.11 11.81 -1.77
CA LEU A 66 -21.23 10.85 -2.88
C LEU A 66 -20.02 9.90 -2.94
N GLY A 67 -18.80 10.41 -2.78
CA GLY A 67 -17.60 9.58 -2.71
C GLY A 67 -17.65 8.55 -1.57
N MET A 68 -18.07 8.99 -0.39
CA MET A 68 -18.27 8.11 0.76
C MET A 68 -19.36 7.07 0.51
N LEU A 69 -20.49 7.46 -0.09
CA LEU A 69 -21.58 6.55 -0.45
C LEU A 69 -21.12 5.49 -1.45
N LEU A 70 -20.44 5.89 -2.53
CA LEU A 70 -19.91 4.97 -3.55
C LEU A 70 -18.89 4.01 -2.95
N SER A 71 -17.98 4.52 -2.12
CA SER A 71 -17.03 3.70 -1.39
C SER A 71 -17.75 2.69 -0.51
N LEU A 72 -18.74 3.11 0.29
CA LEU A 72 -19.58 2.22 1.11
C LEU A 72 -20.30 1.13 0.29
N LEU A 73 -20.89 1.50 -0.85
CA LEU A 73 -21.57 0.56 -1.74
C LEU A 73 -20.58 -0.46 -2.32
N PHE A 74 -19.39 -0.01 -2.73
CA PHE A 74 -18.33 -0.90 -3.22
C PHE A 74 -17.91 -1.90 -2.15
N VAL A 75 -17.64 -1.45 -0.92
CA VAL A 75 -17.28 -2.33 0.20
C VAL A 75 -18.41 -3.32 0.49
N LYS A 76 -19.65 -2.85 0.57
CA LYS A 76 -20.82 -3.65 0.95
C LYS A 76 -21.19 -4.70 -0.10
N TYR A 77 -21.16 -4.35 -1.38
CA TYR A 77 -21.65 -5.23 -2.45
C TYR A 77 -20.57 -6.06 -3.13
N PHE A 78 -19.38 -5.48 -3.38
CA PHE A 78 -18.30 -6.19 -4.07
C PHE A 78 -17.36 -6.91 -3.13
N VAL A 79 -16.90 -6.23 -2.07
CA VAL A 79 -15.88 -6.79 -1.19
C VAL A 79 -16.49 -7.76 -0.20
N LYS A 80 -17.65 -7.39 0.38
CA LYS A 80 -18.36 -8.17 1.40
C LYS A 80 -17.46 -8.52 2.59
N ASP A 81 -16.51 -7.64 2.91
CA ASP A 81 -15.56 -7.80 4.02
C ASP A 81 -15.34 -6.45 4.73
N ASN A 82 -14.90 -6.51 5.99
CA ASN A 82 -14.69 -5.34 6.82
C ASN A 82 -13.31 -4.74 6.56
N ILE A 83 -13.22 -3.81 5.62
CA ILE A 83 -11.97 -3.09 5.22
C ILE A 83 -11.63 -1.95 6.19
N SER A 84 -12.17 -1.94 7.41
CA SER A 84 -12.02 -0.81 8.34
C SER A 84 -10.63 -0.76 9.00
N HIS A 85 -10.18 0.46 9.33
CA HIS A 85 -8.93 0.85 10.01
C HIS A 85 -7.64 0.15 9.51
N GLY A 86 -7.18 0.53 8.31
CA GLY A 86 -6.06 -0.10 7.59
C GLY A 86 -4.82 -0.43 8.44
N VAL A 87 -4.24 0.54 9.15
CA VAL A 87 -3.04 0.31 10.00
C VAL A 87 -3.34 -0.62 11.18
N THR A 88 -4.48 -0.41 11.85
CA THR A 88 -4.92 -1.25 12.98
C THR A 88 -5.11 -2.70 12.55
N ARG A 89 -5.61 -2.94 11.33
CA ARG A 89 -5.71 -4.30 10.76
C ARG A 89 -4.36 -4.91 10.43
N VAL A 90 -3.38 -4.11 9.99
CA VAL A 90 -2.01 -4.62 9.84
C VAL A 90 -1.48 -5.07 11.20
N LEU A 91 -1.63 -4.25 12.24
CA LEU A 91 -1.20 -4.58 13.60
C LEU A 91 -1.92 -5.81 14.17
N GLU A 92 -3.24 -5.88 14.00
CA GLU A 92 -4.05 -7.04 14.35
C GLU A 92 -3.56 -8.29 13.60
N SER A 93 -3.22 -8.17 12.32
CA SER A 93 -2.74 -9.30 11.53
C SER A 93 -1.39 -9.80 12.04
N ILE A 94 -0.47 -8.90 12.40
CA ILE A 94 0.84 -9.23 12.94
C ILE A 94 0.67 -9.90 14.31
N SER A 95 -0.12 -9.32 15.21
CA SER A 95 -0.24 -9.79 16.59
C SER A 95 -1.11 -11.06 16.74
N CYS A 96 -2.22 -11.15 16.01
CA CYS A 96 -3.26 -12.16 16.25
C CYS A 96 -3.39 -13.19 15.12
N ASN A 97 -3.10 -12.82 13.87
CA ASN A 97 -3.39 -13.67 12.70
C ASN A 97 -2.14 -14.20 11.99
N GLN A 98 -1.00 -14.30 12.69
CA GLN A 98 0.26 -14.79 12.11
C GLN A 98 0.65 -14.06 10.80
N SER A 99 0.44 -12.75 10.75
CA SER A 99 0.70 -11.89 9.60
C SER A 99 -0.07 -12.30 8.33
N GLN A 100 -1.23 -12.94 8.48
CA GLN A 100 -2.09 -13.34 7.37
C GLN A 100 -3.09 -12.24 7.02
N ILE A 101 -2.99 -11.73 5.80
CA ILE A 101 -3.91 -10.74 5.24
C ILE A 101 -4.55 -11.32 3.97
N LYS A 102 -5.88 -11.20 3.85
CA LYS A 102 -6.64 -11.74 2.70
C LYS A 102 -6.21 -11.06 1.40
N GLY A 103 -6.03 -11.84 0.33
CA GLY A 103 -5.48 -11.36 -0.95
C GLY A 103 -6.30 -10.31 -1.69
N HIS A 104 -7.64 -10.25 -1.47
CA HIS A 104 -8.46 -9.20 -2.08
C HIS A 104 -8.11 -7.79 -1.56
N ASN A 105 -7.48 -7.70 -0.38
CA ASN A 105 -7.03 -6.43 0.21
C ASN A 105 -5.82 -5.83 -0.49
N CYS A 106 -5.20 -6.53 -1.46
CA CYS A 106 -4.15 -5.96 -2.29
C CYS A 106 -4.65 -4.90 -3.29
N TYR A 107 -5.96 -4.81 -3.53
CA TYR A 107 -6.53 -3.83 -4.50
C TYR A 107 -7.77 -3.12 -3.95
N THR A 108 -8.53 -3.81 -3.09
CA THR A 108 -9.79 -3.30 -2.57
C THR A 108 -9.66 -1.98 -1.82
N SER A 109 -8.65 -1.86 -0.96
CA SER A 109 -8.38 -0.63 -0.20
C SER A 109 -7.97 0.54 -1.08
N VAL A 110 -7.27 0.28 -2.18
CA VAL A 110 -6.88 1.30 -3.17
C VAL A 110 -8.12 1.85 -3.89
N ILE A 111 -9.00 0.97 -4.34
CA ILE A 111 -10.21 1.38 -5.08
C ILE A 111 -11.16 2.16 -4.18
N SER A 112 -11.44 1.64 -2.98
CA SER A 112 -12.35 2.27 -2.01
C SER A 112 -11.81 3.63 -1.55
N SER A 113 -10.51 3.76 -1.29
CA SER A 113 -9.91 5.03 -0.89
C SER A 113 -9.81 6.03 -2.04
N ALA A 114 -9.51 5.57 -3.26
CA ALA A 114 -9.49 6.43 -4.43
C ALA A 114 -10.86 7.10 -4.66
N MET A 115 -11.96 6.36 -4.47
CA MET A 115 -13.31 6.93 -4.52
C MET A 115 -13.51 8.01 -3.45
N THR A 116 -13.22 7.72 -2.18
CA THR A 116 -13.41 8.70 -1.11
C THR A 116 -12.55 9.96 -1.30
N ILE A 117 -11.26 9.78 -1.60
CA ILE A 117 -10.27 10.87 -1.71
C ILE A 117 -10.45 11.64 -3.03
N GLY A 118 -10.75 10.94 -4.12
CA GLY A 118 -10.98 11.52 -5.44
C GLY A 118 -12.18 12.47 -5.47
N PHE A 119 -13.23 12.15 -4.72
CA PHE A 119 -14.42 13.01 -4.56
C PHE A 119 -14.25 14.13 -3.52
N GLY A 120 -13.05 14.34 -2.98
CA GLY A 120 -12.76 15.42 -2.02
C GLY A 120 -13.02 15.07 -0.55
N GLY A 121 -13.12 13.78 -0.21
CA GLY A 121 -13.21 13.36 1.19
C GLY A 121 -11.95 13.72 1.99
N SER A 122 -12.13 14.22 3.22
CA SER A 122 -11.05 14.57 4.15
C SER A 122 -10.46 13.32 4.81
N VAL A 123 -9.77 12.50 4.03
CA VAL A 123 -9.11 11.26 4.48
C VAL A 123 -7.73 11.14 3.81
N GLY A 124 -6.72 10.73 4.58
CA GLY A 124 -5.39 10.46 4.04
C GLY A 124 -5.30 9.16 3.25
N ALA A 125 -4.44 9.13 2.22
CA ALA A 125 -4.12 7.92 1.44
C ALA A 125 -3.23 6.92 2.20
N GLU A 126 -2.73 7.29 3.38
CA GLU A 126 -1.76 6.55 4.19
C GLU A 126 -2.30 5.20 4.68
N ALA A 127 -3.42 5.19 5.41
CA ALA A 127 -3.98 3.96 5.95
C ALA A 127 -4.33 2.91 4.87
N PRO A 128 -5.01 3.24 3.76
CA PRO A 128 -5.35 2.25 2.74
C PRO A 128 -4.12 1.75 1.98
N ILE A 129 -3.11 2.59 1.73
CA ILE A 129 -1.90 2.12 1.03
C ILE A 129 -1.03 1.22 1.91
N VAL A 130 -0.94 1.52 3.22
CA VAL A 130 -0.18 0.72 4.18
C VAL A 130 -0.78 -0.66 4.25
N TYR A 131 -2.12 -0.74 4.35
CA TYR A 131 -2.82 -2.02 4.35
C TYR A 131 -2.65 -2.79 3.04
N THR A 132 -2.66 -2.09 1.91
CA THR A 132 -2.41 -2.68 0.58
C THR A 132 -1.00 -3.26 0.48
N GLY A 133 0.01 -2.49 0.85
CA GLY A 133 1.41 -2.93 0.85
C GLY A 133 1.65 -4.10 1.80
N ALA A 134 1.08 -4.03 3.00
CA ALA A 134 1.08 -5.13 3.96
C ALA A 134 0.43 -6.40 3.39
N ALA A 135 -0.72 -6.26 2.70
CA ALA A 135 -1.39 -7.38 2.05
C ALA A 135 -0.52 -8.00 0.94
N ILE A 136 0.17 -7.19 0.13
CA ILE A 136 1.11 -7.66 -0.89
C ILE A 136 2.22 -8.48 -0.23
N GLY A 137 2.87 -7.93 0.80
CA GLY A 137 3.94 -8.61 1.53
C GLY A 137 3.50 -9.92 2.18
N SER A 138 2.35 -9.92 2.85
CA SER A 138 1.73 -11.10 3.46
C SER A 138 1.49 -12.20 2.42
N ASN A 139 0.84 -11.86 1.31
CA ASN A 139 0.45 -12.84 0.31
C ASN A 139 1.64 -13.38 -0.48
N VAL A 140 2.64 -12.54 -0.79
CA VAL A 140 3.89 -13.00 -1.42
C VAL A 140 4.65 -13.96 -0.51
N GLY A 141 4.85 -13.59 0.76
CA GLY A 141 5.54 -14.45 1.74
C GLY A 141 4.82 -15.78 1.97
N ARG A 142 3.49 -15.74 2.12
CA ARG A 142 2.67 -16.95 2.33
C ARG A 142 2.64 -17.87 1.11
N LYS A 143 2.52 -17.32 -0.10
CA LYS A 143 2.55 -18.12 -1.34
C LYS A 143 3.87 -18.87 -1.49
N LEU A 144 4.97 -18.32 -0.98
CA LEU A 144 6.29 -18.95 -0.99
C LEU A 144 6.54 -19.88 0.20
N GLY A 145 5.56 -20.06 1.10
CA GLY A 145 5.66 -20.96 2.25
C GLY A 145 6.65 -20.49 3.31
N MET A 146 6.88 -19.18 3.43
CA MET A 146 7.79 -18.61 4.42
C MET A 146 7.25 -18.80 5.84
N ASN A 147 8.16 -18.87 6.82
CA ASN A 147 7.77 -18.92 8.23
C ASN A 147 7.11 -17.60 8.67
N TYR A 148 6.42 -17.63 9.81
CA TYR A 148 5.73 -16.46 10.36
C TYR A 148 6.63 -15.22 10.51
N ARG A 149 7.85 -15.35 11.04
CA ARG A 149 8.78 -14.21 11.24
C ARG A 149 9.15 -13.56 9.92
N SER A 150 9.43 -14.37 8.91
CA SER A 150 9.76 -13.95 7.55
C SER A 150 8.56 -13.30 6.87
N VAL A 151 7.35 -13.86 7.01
CA VAL A 151 6.12 -13.21 6.51
C VAL A 151 5.88 -11.86 7.20
N THR A 152 6.06 -11.75 8.51
CA THR A 152 5.93 -10.48 9.25
C THR A 152 6.91 -9.43 8.72
N LEU A 153 8.17 -9.80 8.48
CA LEU A 153 9.15 -8.90 7.87
C LEU A 153 8.69 -8.45 6.48
N LEU A 154 8.17 -9.35 5.64
CA LEU A 154 7.70 -9.00 4.30
C LEU A 154 6.44 -8.11 4.32
N VAL A 155 5.54 -8.31 5.29
CA VAL A 155 4.41 -7.40 5.57
C VAL A 155 4.93 -5.99 5.86
N CYS A 156 5.95 -5.90 6.71
CA CYS A 156 6.58 -4.64 7.06
C CYS A 156 7.29 -3.99 5.85
N CYS A 157 8.05 -4.77 5.07
CA CYS A 157 8.63 -4.31 3.81
C CYS A 157 7.57 -3.75 2.87
N GLY A 158 6.43 -4.42 2.74
CA GLY A 158 5.33 -3.98 1.90
C GLY A 158 4.69 -2.68 2.37
N ALA A 159 4.45 -2.55 3.67
CA ALA A 159 3.92 -1.33 4.28
C ALA A 159 4.90 -0.14 4.17
N ALA A 160 6.17 -0.35 4.48
CA ALA A 160 7.23 0.65 4.37
C ALA A 160 7.39 1.12 2.91
N ALA A 161 7.40 0.17 1.96
CA ALA A 161 7.44 0.44 0.53
C ALA A 161 6.25 1.25 0.04
N ALA A 162 5.03 0.93 0.50
CA ALA A 162 3.82 1.68 0.15
C ALA A 162 3.90 3.15 0.56
N ILE A 163 4.34 3.43 1.78
CA ILE A 163 4.55 4.80 2.28
C ILE A 163 5.66 5.50 1.52
N ALA A 164 6.80 4.83 1.37
CA ALA A 164 7.94 5.34 0.62
C ALA A 164 7.54 5.72 -0.82
N GLY A 165 6.74 4.89 -1.49
CA GLY A 165 6.23 5.15 -2.84
C GLY A 165 5.30 6.36 -2.92
N ILE A 166 4.37 6.54 -1.97
CA ILE A 166 3.44 7.68 -1.99
C ILE A 166 4.12 9.01 -1.67
N PHE A 167 4.97 9.02 -0.64
CA PHE A 167 5.63 10.24 -0.19
C PHE A 167 6.95 10.51 -0.92
N LYS A 168 7.40 9.58 -1.78
CA LYS A 168 8.73 9.58 -2.39
C LYS A 168 9.86 9.73 -1.35
N ALA A 169 9.64 9.16 -0.16
CA ALA A 169 10.49 9.33 1.01
C ALA A 169 10.83 7.95 1.61
N PRO A 170 11.93 7.30 1.17
CA PRO A 170 12.23 5.92 1.56
C PRO A 170 12.53 5.79 3.06
N LEU A 171 13.21 6.78 3.65
CA LEU A 171 13.50 6.79 5.08
C LEU A 171 12.23 6.96 5.92
N ALA A 172 11.26 7.76 5.47
CA ALA A 172 9.98 7.92 6.16
C ALA A 172 9.20 6.60 6.22
N GLY A 173 9.17 5.83 5.12
CA GLY A 173 8.54 4.51 5.10
C GLY A 173 9.19 3.52 6.07
N VAL A 174 10.53 3.53 6.16
CA VAL A 174 11.26 2.68 7.12
C VAL A 174 11.00 3.09 8.57
N LEU A 175 11.06 4.39 8.87
CA LEU A 175 10.80 4.92 10.21
C LEU A 175 9.36 4.66 10.65
N PHE A 176 8.37 4.87 9.78
CA PHE A 176 6.98 4.51 10.05
C PHE A 176 6.87 3.04 10.47
N CYS A 177 7.57 2.15 9.77
CA CYS A 177 7.51 0.73 10.07
C CYS A 177 8.10 0.42 11.46
N PHE A 178 9.22 1.06 11.82
CA PHE A 178 9.84 0.94 13.14
C PHE A 178 8.96 1.48 14.27
N GLU A 179 8.35 2.64 14.07
CA GLU A 179 7.59 3.32 15.12
C GLU A 179 6.23 2.67 15.35
N ILE A 180 5.57 2.27 14.26
CA ILE A 180 4.16 1.85 14.32
C ILE A 180 4.02 0.33 14.22
N LEU A 181 4.72 -0.35 13.30
CA LEU A 181 4.44 -1.76 12.97
C LEU A 181 5.36 -2.77 13.67
N LEU A 182 6.55 -2.36 14.09
CA LEU A 182 7.60 -3.27 14.53
C LEU A 182 8.09 -2.96 15.94
N PHE A 183 7.62 -3.73 16.92
CA PHE A 183 8.05 -3.56 18.31
C PHE A 183 9.37 -4.30 18.65
N ASN A 184 9.82 -5.25 17.83
CA ASN A 184 11.01 -6.09 18.12
C ASN A 184 11.79 -6.42 16.85
N LEU A 185 12.82 -5.64 16.51
CA LEU A 185 13.67 -5.90 15.34
C LEU A 185 15.09 -6.32 15.65
N THR A 186 15.59 -7.22 14.80
CA THR A 186 17.02 -7.53 14.66
C THR A 186 17.64 -6.65 13.57
N LEU A 187 18.92 -6.32 13.70
CA LEU A 187 19.67 -5.53 12.69
C LEU A 187 19.59 -6.11 11.27
N GLY A 188 19.37 -7.42 11.13
CA GLY A 188 19.24 -8.10 9.84
C GLY A 188 17.97 -7.74 9.04
N SER A 189 16.96 -7.14 9.68
CA SER A 189 15.70 -6.75 9.03
C SER A 189 15.76 -5.40 8.30
N ILE A 190 16.75 -4.57 8.64
CA ILE A 190 16.87 -3.20 8.15
C ILE A 190 17.18 -3.18 6.65
N ILE A 191 18.05 -4.09 6.20
CA ILE A 191 18.46 -4.17 4.80
C ILE A 191 17.24 -4.49 3.89
N PRO A 192 16.44 -5.56 4.15
CA PRO A 192 15.19 -5.79 3.41
C PRO A 192 14.23 -4.61 3.43
N LEU A 193 14.00 -3.97 4.58
CA LEU A 193 13.13 -2.79 4.68
C LEU A 193 13.59 -1.64 3.79
N LEU A 194 14.88 -1.29 3.86
CA LEU A 194 15.46 -0.25 3.02
C LEU A 194 15.36 -0.60 1.54
N THR A 195 15.66 -1.85 1.15
CA THR A 195 15.58 -2.27 -0.26
C THR A 195 14.15 -2.14 -0.81
N ALA A 196 13.13 -2.54 -0.04
CA ALA A 196 11.73 -2.40 -0.44
C ALA A 196 11.31 -0.92 -0.56
N SER A 197 11.70 -0.09 0.41
CA SER A 197 11.39 1.34 0.40
C SER A 197 12.08 2.09 -0.74
N ILE A 198 13.36 1.85 -0.98
CA ILE A 198 14.12 2.48 -2.07
C ILE A 198 13.56 2.08 -3.42
N THR A 199 13.24 0.80 -3.61
CA THR A 199 12.67 0.30 -4.87
C THR A 199 11.29 0.90 -5.14
N ALA A 200 10.43 1.01 -4.14
CA ALA A 200 9.13 1.65 -4.28
C ALA A 200 9.23 3.15 -4.60
N THR A 201 10.13 3.87 -3.94
CA THR A 201 10.42 5.28 -4.25
C THR A 201 10.92 5.43 -5.68
N ALA A 202 11.85 4.58 -6.12
CA ALA A 202 12.38 4.61 -7.48
C ALA A 202 11.26 4.38 -8.51
N VAL A 203 10.39 3.38 -8.30
CA VAL A 203 9.22 3.13 -9.17
C VAL A 203 8.30 4.35 -9.23
N SER A 204 7.98 4.93 -8.06
CA SER A 204 7.08 6.09 -7.98
C SER A 204 7.65 7.32 -8.69
N SER A 205 8.94 7.61 -8.49
CA SER A 205 9.63 8.73 -9.13
C SER A 205 9.80 8.54 -10.63
N LEU A 206 10.02 7.30 -11.10
CA LEU A 206 10.12 7.00 -12.54
C LEU A 206 8.77 7.17 -13.25
N LEU A 207 7.66 6.76 -12.63
CA LEU A 207 6.33 6.79 -13.25
C LEU A 207 5.62 8.13 -13.10
N THR A 208 5.87 8.87 -12.01
CA THR A 208 5.13 10.09 -11.66
C THR A 208 6.03 11.33 -11.58
N GLY A 209 7.24 11.27 -12.14
CA GLY A 209 8.24 12.34 -12.09
C GLY A 209 8.91 12.52 -10.73
N ALA A 210 9.95 13.36 -10.66
CA ALA A 210 10.71 13.61 -9.43
C ALA A 210 10.03 14.58 -8.44
N ASP A 211 8.93 15.21 -8.83
CA ASP A 211 8.30 16.24 -8.00
C ASP A 211 7.75 15.62 -6.71
N VAL A 212 8.23 16.12 -5.58
CA VAL A 212 7.67 15.78 -4.28
C VAL A 212 6.26 16.37 -4.20
N SER A 213 5.28 15.59 -3.73
CA SER A 213 3.86 15.99 -3.72
C SER A 213 3.56 17.27 -2.92
N PHE A 214 4.55 17.85 -2.24
CA PHE A 214 4.45 19.09 -1.45
C PHE A 214 5.19 20.30 -2.06
N ALA A 215 5.94 20.16 -3.16
CA ALA A 215 6.72 21.26 -3.73
C ALA A 215 6.00 22.06 -4.83
N SER A 216 4.82 21.63 -5.27
CA SER A 216 4.00 22.33 -6.26
C SER A 216 2.66 22.79 -5.65
N SER A 217 2.75 23.60 -4.59
CA SER A 217 1.63 24.43 -4.10
C SER A 217 1.87 25.86 -4.52
#